data_AF-A0A9P5WXQ6-F1
#
_entry.id   AF-A0A9P5WXQ6-F1
#
_cell.length_a   1.000
_cell.length_b   1.000
_cell.length_c   1.000
_cell.angle_alpha   90.00
_cell.angle_beta   90.00
_cell.angle_gamma   90.00
#
_symmetry.space_group_name_H-M   'P 1'
#
loop_
_entity.id
_entity.type
_entity.pdbx_description
1 polymer ?
#
loop_
_entity_poly.entity_id
_entity_poly.type
_entity_poly.pdbx_seq_one_letter_code
_entity_poly.pdbx_strand_id
1 'polypeptide(L)'
;FLRTSYILLYQRKYQHHKKTTLALLIYLCITFSFLTAFTISNLFIKTRSFVDFRDYPGGPVAYMRAIHASPPAATVTVTAFFVNYLTDILLLYRCYVVFRDKIWVVCLLFLPFLATTGLGLTLLCTVSHSTKTLWNTVDIGLPYFIISSASNIIVTALIATRLLLQRRRINAICPQSYGRVYLTASAVLIESCALNAIVSASFLIPYGIGNSLSYLVVSMWTQVQFIASCLVIYRIAKKQAWSRRLTEQLSTRAVNVDTIITSEVEVIA
;
A
#
# COMPACT_ATOMS: atom_id res chain seq x y z
N PHE A 1 -6.91 -5.72 -7.52
CA PHE A 1 -7.81 -6.44 -6.60
C PHE A 1 -8.21 -7.83 -7.11
N LEU A 2 -9.00 -8.00 -8.17
CA LEU A 2 -9.51 -9.34 -8.59
C LEU A 2 -8.40 -10.39 -8.80
N ARG A 3 -7.35 -10.06 -9.55
CA ARG A 3 -6.20 -10.97 -9.75
C ARG A 3 -5.44 -11.28 -8.46
N THR A 4 -5.38 -10.34 -7.51
CA THR A 4 -4.67 -10.51 -6.23
C THR A 4 -5.46 -11.40 -5.29
N SER A 5 -6.77 -11.17 -5.20
CA SER A 5 -7.71 -12.00 -4.43
C SER A 5 -7.78 -13.44 -4.98
N TYR A 6 -7.82 -13.61 -6.30
CA TYR A 6 -7.82 -14.94 -6.93
C TYR A 6 -6.58 -15.77 -6.55
N ILE A 7 -5.38 -15.19 -6.63
CA ILE A 7 -4.16 -15.90 -6.26
C ILE A 7 -4.15 -16.24 -4.77
N LEU A 8 -4.59 -15.34 -3.89
CA LEU A 8 -4.65 -15.62 -2.45
C LEU A 8 -5.66 -16.74 -2.12
N LEU A 9 -6.81 -16.77 -2.79
CA LEU A 9 -7.79 -17.87 -2.66
C LEU A 9 -7.22 -19.20 -3.17
N TYR A 10 -6.55 -19.18 -4.32
CA TYR A 10 -5.86 -20.35 -4.85
C TYR A 10 -4.79 -20.86 -3.86
N GLN A 11 -4.01 -19.96 -3.25
CA GLN A 11 -3.02 -20.33 -2.25
C GLN A 11 -3.62 -20.87 -0.96
N ARG A 12 -4.76 -20.32 -0.49
CA ARG A 12 -5.45 -20.81 0.71
C ARG A 12 -5.85 -22.28 0.58
N LYS A 13 -6.25 -22.72 -0.63
CA LYS A 13 -6.63 -24.11 -0.90
C LYS A 13 -5.49 -25.11 -0.65
N TYR A 14 -4.24 -24.67 -0.77
CA TYR A 14 -3.08 -25.56 -0.77
C TYR A 14 -1.97 -25.21 0.26
N GLN A 15 -2.17 -24.22 1.14
CA GLN A 15 -1.16 -23.80 2.12
C GLN A 15 -1.31 -24.46 3.50
N HIS A 16 -0.17 -24.60 4.21
CA HIS A 16 -0.07 -24.89 5.64
C HIS A 16 -0.30 -23.62 6.52
N HIS A 17 0.02 -22.41 6.01
CA HIS A 17 -0.19 -21.11 6.69
C HIS A 17 -1.54 -20.44 6.34
N LYS A 18 -2.64 -21.19 6.41
CA LYS A 18 -3.99 -20.73 6.04
C LYS A 18 -4.41 -19.42 6.74
N LYS A 19 -3.95 -19.20 7.97
CA LYS A 19 -4.30 -18.02 8.79
C LYS A 19 -3.75 -16.71 8.22
N THR A 20 -2.49 -16.67 7.80
CA THR A 20 -1.85 -15.45 7.26
C THR A 20 -2.45 -15.04 5.91
N THR A 21 -2.69 -16.02 5.03
CA THR A 21 -3.31 -15.77 3.71
C THR A 21 -4.75 -15.30 3.85
N LEU A 22 -5.51 -15.84 4.81
CA LEU A 22 -6.85 -15.37 5.15
C LEU A 22 -6.83 -13.94 5.70
N ALA A 23 -5.91 -13.63 6.62
CA ALA A 23 -5.77 -12.29 7.18
C ALA A 23 -5.45 -11.23 6.09
N LEU A 24 -4.55 -11.55 5.15
CA LEU A 24 -4.24 -10.66 4.02
C LEU A 24 -5.42 -10.46 3.08
N LEU A 25 -6.25 -11.49 2.88
CA LEU A 25 -7.45 -11.40 2.06
C LEU A 25 -8.53 -10.55 2.74
N ILE A 26 -8.77 -10.74 4.03
CA ILE A 26 -9.69 -9.93 4.83
C ILE A 26 -9.26 -8.46 4.79
N TYR A 27 -7.97 -8.19 5.05
CA TYR A 27 -7.39 -6.86 4.94
C TYR A 27 -7.64 -6.23 3.55
N LEU A 28 -7.39 -7.00 2.49
CA LEU A 28 -7.57 -6.52 1.12
C LEU A 28 -9.04 -6.19 0.81
N CYS A 29 -9.98 -7.03 1.26
CA CYS A 29 -11.41 -6.80 1.10
C CYS A 29 -11.87 -5.56 1.86
N ILE A 30 -11.48 -5.40 3.13
CA ILE A 30 -11.83 -4.24 3.95
C ILE A 30 -11.31 -2.96 3.29
N THR A 31 -10.04 -2.92 2.93
CA THR A 31 -9.41 -1.74 2.31
C THR A 31 -10.07 -1.41 0.97
N PHE A 32 -10.43 -2.43 0.18
CA PHE A 32 -11.15 -2.24 -1.09
C PHE A 32 -12.55 -1.64 -0.87
N SER A 33 -13.29 -2.11 0.12
CA SER A 33 -14.62 -1.57 0.47
C SER A 33 -14.56 -0.10 0.88
N PHE A 34 -13.53 0.30 1.66
CA PHE A 34 -13.32 1.71 1.99
C PHE A 34 -12.95 2.54 0.77
N LEU A 35 -12.12 2.01 -0.13
CA LEU A 35 -11.73 2.71 -1.35
C LEU A 35 -12.89 2.90 -2.34
N THR A 36 -13.79 1.91 -2.46
CA THR A 36 -14.98 2.03 -3.30
C THR A 36 -15.93 3.08 -2.75
N ALA A 37 -16.19 3.08 -1.43
CA ALA A 37 -16.97 4.11 -0.78
C ALA A 37 -16.37 5.50 -0.99
N PHE A 38 -15.06 5.66 -0.78
CA PHE A 38 -14.34 6.91 -1.07
C PHE A 38 -14.56 7.37 -2.52
N THR A 39 -14.38 6.48 -3.49
CA THR A 39 -14.45 6.83 -4.91
C THR A 39 -15.85 7.24 -5.32
N ILE A 40 -16.89 6.55 -4.83
CA ILE A 40 -18.29 6.88 -5.11
C ILE A 40 -18.65 8.25 -4.54
N SER A 41 -18.34 8.50 -3.27
CA SER A 41 -18.66 9.78 -2.63
C SER A 41 -17.86 10.94 -3.23
N ASN A 42 -16.59 10.71 -3.59
CA ASN A 42 -15.74 11.71 -4.23
C ASN A 42 -16.22 12.06 -5.64
N LEU A 43 -16.64 11.05 -6.42
CA LEU A 43 -17.24 11.27 -7.73
C LEU A 43 -18.55 12.07 -7.62
N PHE A 44 -19.42 11.72 -6.67
CA PHE A 44 -20.68 12.42 -6.44
C PHE A 44 -20.47 13.91 -6.15
N ILE A 45 -19.55 14.24 -5.24
CA ILE A 45 -19.24 15.64 -4.91
C ILE A 45 -18.65 16.37 -6.10
N LYS A 46 -17.74 15.74 -6.85
CA LYS A 46 -17.12 16.37 -8.03
C LYS A 46 -18.12 16.60 -9.14
N THR A 47 -19.00 15.65 -9.45
CA THR A 47 -20.04 15.83 -10.46
C THR A 47 -20.96 16.99 -10.06
N ARG A 48 -21.43 17.04 -8.81
CA ARG A 48 -22.23 18.17 -8.31
C ARG A 48 -21.49 19.50 -8.41
N SER A 49 -20.20 19.53 -8.07
CA SER A 49 -19.41 20.77 -8.05
C SER A 49 -19.09 21.28 -9.46
N PHE A 50 -18.74 20.39 -10.40
CA PHE A 50 -18.25 20.75 -11.73
C PHE A 50 -19.33 20.73 -12.82
N VAL A 51 -20.42 19.97 -12.64
CA VAL A 51 -21.51 19.84 -13.61
C VAL A 51 -22.73 20.63 -13.13
N ASP A 52 -23.30 20.29 -11.98
CA ASP A 52 -24.59 20.86 -11.54
C ASP A 52 -24.46 22.31 -11.03
N PHE A 53 -23.40 22.60 -10.27
CA PHE A 53 -23.17 23.89 -9.62
C PHE A 53 -21.92 24.59 -10.14
N ARG A 54 -21.70 24.51 -11.45
CA ARG A 54 -20.54 25.13 -12.11
C ARG A 54 -20.48 26.65 -11.92
N ASP A 55 -21.64 27.30 -11.96
CA ASP A 55 -21.78 28.76 -11.88
C ASP A 55 -21.92 29.27 -10.44
N TYR A 56 -21.62 28.43 -9.44
CA TYR A 56 -21.61 28.84 -8.05
C TYR A 56 -20.64 30.02 -7.84
N PRO A 57 -20.99 31.05 -7.05
CA PRO A 57 -20.11 32.20 -6.82
C PRO A 57 -18.77 31.75 -6.23
N GLY A 58 -17.66 32.07 -6.91
CA GLY A 58 -16.31 31.60 -6.57
C GLY A 58 -15.90 30.26 -7.24
N GLY A 59 -16.75 29.71 -8.10
CA GLY A 59 -16.51 28.54 -8.92
C GLY A 59 -16.71 27.18 -8.21
N PRO A 60 -16.47 26.07 -8.93
CA PRO A 60 -16.66 24.70 -8.43
C PRO A 60 -15.90 24.39 -7.14
N VAL A 61 -14.71 24.97 -6.98
CA VAL A 61 -13.86 24.77 -5.80
C VAL A 61 -14.41 25.51 -4.58
N ALA A 62 -15.05 26.66 -4.77
CA ALA A 62 -15.74 27.36 -3.67
C ALA A 62 -16.97 26.58 -3.19
N TYR A 63 -17.74 25.98 -4.12
CA TYR A 63 -18.84 25.08 -3.76
C TYR A 63 -18.37 23.87 -2.96
N MET A 64 -17.28 23.23 -3.41
CA MET A 64 -16.69 22.09 -2.70
C MET A 64 -16.23 22.48 -1.28
N ARG A 65 -15.79 23.73 -1.09
CA ARG A 65 -15.47 24.27 0.23
C ARG A 65 -16.69 24.48 1.11
N ALA A 66 -17.76 25.03 0.54
CA ALA A 66 -19.01 25.27 1.27
C ALA A 66 -19.70 23.98 1.71
N ILE A 67 -19.61 22.92 0.91
CA ILE A 67 -20.25 21.63 1.19
C ILE A 67 -19.39 20.70 2.07
N HIS A 68 -18.22 21.15 2.56
CA HIS A 68 -17.31 20.32 3.36
C HIS A 68 -17.93 19.74 4.64
N ALA A 69 -18.92 20.41 5.23
CA ALA A 69 -19.64 19.94 6.42
C ALA A 69 -20.82 18.98 6.09
N SER A 70 -21.08 18.72 4.82
CA SER A 70 -22.18 17.83 4.39
C SER A 70 -21.86 16.35 4.66
N PRO A 71 -22.89 15.49 4.83
CA PRO A 71 -22.69 14.05 5.03
C PRO A 71 -21.85 13.36 3.93
N PRO A 72 -21.99 13.69 2.63
CA PRO A 72 -21.12 13.14 1.59
C PRO A 72 -19.65 13.52 1.76
N ALA A 73 -19.35 14.77 2.14
CA ALA A 73 -17.97 15.25 2.32
C ALA A 73 -17.30 14.66 3.58
N ALA A 74 -18.07 14.49 4.66
CA ALA A 74 -17.62 13.76 5.84
C ALA A 74 -17.26 12.31 5.49
N THR A 75 -18.11 11.63 4.69
CA THR A 75 -17.86 10.25 4.22
C THR A 75 -16.55 10.15 3.44
N VAL A 76 -16.26 11.10 2.54
CA VAL A 76 -14.99 11.14 1.80
C VAL A 76 -13.79 11.25 2.74
N THR A 77 -13.86 12.13 3.74
CA THR A 77 -12.77 12.34 4.69
C THR A 77 -12.50 11.10 5.54
N VAL A 78 -13.58 10.49 6.07
CA VAL A 78 -13.52 9.27 6.88
C VAL A 78 -12.94 8.10 6.08
N THR A 79 -13.51 7.84 4.91
CA THR A 79 -13.06 6.72 4.05
C THR A 79 -11.62 6.91 3.57
N ALA A 80 -11.22 8.13 3.23
CA ALA A 80 -9.83 8.44 2.86
C ALA A 80 -8.86 8.19 4.02
N PHE A 81 -9.20 8.63 5.24
CA PHE A 81 -8.38 8.38 6.42
C PHE A 81 -8.17 6.88 6.65
N PHE A 82 -9.23 6.08 6.60
CA PHE A 82 -9.11 4.64 6.80
C PHE A 82 -8.30 3.94 5.70
N VAL A 83 -8.45 4.34 4.42
CA VAL A 83 -7.63 3.77 3.33
C VAL A 83 -6.15 4.09 3.54
N ASN A 84 -5.82 5.34 3.88
CA ASN A 84 -4.44 5.76 4.13
C ASN A 84 -3.87 5.02 5.35
N TYR A 85 -4.61 4.98 6.46
CA TYR A 85 -4.22 4.29 7.68
C TYR A 85 -3.95 2.80 7.45
N LEU A 86 -4.86 2.09 6.78
CA LEU A 86 -4.70 0.68 6.45
C LEU A 86 -3.50 0.45 5.53
N THR A 87 -3.24 1.38 4.60
CA THR A 87 -2.09 1.27 3.70
C THR A 87 -0.77 1.51 4.43
N ASP A 88 -0.73 2.48 5.34
CA ASP A 88 0.45 2.81 6.14
C ASP A 88 0.79 1.67 7.10
N ILE A 89 -0.20 1.00 7.71
CA ILE A 89 0.03 -0.22 8.51
C ILE A 89 0.72 -1.29 7.68
N LEU A 90 0.26 -1.51 6.44
CA LEU A 90 0.85 -2.52 5.55
C LEU A 90 2.27 -2.14 5.14
N LEU A 91 2.54 -0.85 4.95
CA LEU A 91 3.88 -0.32 4.68
C LEU A 91 4.82 -0.55 5.87
N LEU A 92 4.36 -0.29 7.10
CA LEU A 92 5.08 -0.54 8.34
C LEU A 92 5.39 -2.03 8.54
N TYR A 93 4.40 -2.90 8.30
CA TYR A 93 4.59 -4.35 8.33
C TYR A 93 5.68 -4.81 7.34
N ARG A 94 5.70 -4.26 6.13
CA ARG A 94 6.76 -4.57 5.14
C ARG A 94 8.12 -4.09 5.60
N CYS A 95 8.21 -2.89 6.16
CA CYS A 95 9.45 -2.38 6.71
C CYS A 95 9.97 -3.30 7.81
N TYR A 96 9.10 -3.73 8.74
CA TYR A 96 9.45 -4.67 9.79
C TYR A 96 10.01 -6.00 9.24
N VAL A 97 9.35 -6.58 8.23
CA VAL A 97 9.80 -7.84 7.61
C VAL A 97 11.15 -7.68 6.91
N VAL A 98 11.40 -6.56 6.23
CA VAL A 98 12.67 -6.30 5.51
C VAL A 98 13.81 -5.91 6.46
N PHE A 99 13.50 -5.21 7.55
CA PHE A 99 14.46 -4.69 8.52
C PHE A 99 14.57 -5.53 9.79
N ARG A 100 14.32 -6.85 9.73
CA ARG A 100 14.38 -7.76 10.89
C ARG A 100 15.68 -7.62 11.71
N ASP A 101 16.81 -7.36 11.05
CA ASP A 101 18.12 -7.22 11.71
C ASP A 101 18.41 -5.81 12.25
N LYS A 102 17.59 -4.80 11.92
CA LYS A 102 17.81 -3.39 12.32
C LYS A 102 16.50 -2.75 12.81
N ILE A 103 16.01 -3.23 13.94
CA ILE A 103 14.73 -2.80 14.55
C ILE A 103 14.70 -1.28 14.82
N TRP A 104 15.84 -0.66 15.13
CA TRP A 104 15.97 0.80 15.29
C TRP A 104 15.39 1.61 14.13
N VAL A 105 15.53 1.14 12.88
CA VAL A 105 14.98 1.82 11.70
C VAL A 105 13.45 1.75 11.69
N VAL A 106 12.89 0.64 12.17
CA VAL A 106 11.43 0.46 12.28
C VAL A 106 10.87 1.37 13.37
N CYS A 107 11.58 1.52 14.50
CA CYS A 107 11.20 2.47 15.56
C CYS A 107 11.21 3.92 15.06
N LEU A 108 12.25 4.31 14.30
CA LEU A 108 12.30 5.63 13.65
C LEU A 108 11.09 5.87 12.74
N LEU A 109 10.66 4.83 12.02
CA LEU A 109 9.54 4.88 11.09
C LEU A 109 8.16 4.88 11.78
N PHE A 110 8.11 4.41 13.02
CA PHE A 110 6.88 4.39 13.82
C PHE A 110 6.50 5.80 14.31
N LEU A 111 7.48 6.67 14.53
CA LEU A 111 7.26 8.07 14.92
C LEU A 111 6.38 8.86 13.94
N PRO A 112 6.70 8.93 12.63
CA PRO A 112 5.88 9.65 11.68
C PRO A 112 4.50 9.00 11.50
N PHE A 113 4.38 7.68 11.67
CA PHE A 113 3.08 7.01 11.65
C PHE A 113 2.18 7.43 12.82
N LEU A 114 2.73 7.55 14.03
CA LEU A 114 2.00 8.12 15.18
C LEU A 114 1.61 9.58 14.94
N ALA A 115 2.50 10.36 14.30
CA ALA A 115 2.20 11.76 13.98
C ALA A 115 1.07 11.88 12.95
N THR A 116 1.10 11.10 11.86
CA THR A 116 0.04 11.14 10.82
C THR A 116 -1.29 10.64 11.36
N THR A 117 -1.29 9.61 12.20
CA THR A 117 -2.51 9.09 12.84
C THR A 117 -3.12 10.07 13.81
N GLY A 118 -2.31 10.71 14.66
CA GLY A 118 -2.77 11.77 15.56
C GLY A 118 -3.35 12.95 14.80
N LEU A 119 -2.62 13.46 13.80
CA LEU A 119 -3.08 14.58 12.97
C LEU A 119 -4.35 14.23 12.17
N GLY A 120 -4.42 13.02 11.60
CA GLY A 120 -5.61 12.58 10.87
C GLY A 120 -6.83 12.41 11.78
N LEU A 121 -6.66 11.96 13.02
CA LEU A 121 -7.74 11.89 14.00
C LEU A 121 -8.22 13.29 14.40
N THR A 122 -7.30 14.24 14.59
CA THR A 122 -7.68 15.64 14.85
C THR A 122 -8.46 16.24 13.68
N LEU A 123 -8.06 15.96 12.44
CA LEU A 123 -8.79 16.39 11.23
C LEU A 123 -10.20 15.82 11.20
N LEU A 124 -10.37 14.53 11.52
CA LEU A 124 -11.68 13.89 11.63
C LEU A 124 -12.58 14.56 12.68
N CYS A 125 -12.03 14.89 13.83
CA CYS A 125 -12.75 15.59 14.89
C CYS A 125 -13.17 17.00 14.47
N THR A 126 -12.29 17.75 13.79
CA THR A 126 -12.61 19.11 13.30
C THR A 126 -13.72 19.12 12.23
N VAL A 127 -13.77 18.09 11.37
CA VAL A 127 -14.84 17.96 10.37
C VAL A 127 -16.18 17.59 11.03
N SER A 128 -16.15 16.88 12.17
CA SER A 128 -17.34 16.43 12.88
C SER A 128 -17.94 17.49 13.83
N HIS A 129 -17.10 18.34 14.43
CA HIS A 129 -17.52 19.44 15.32
C HIS A 129 -17.24 20.79 14.65
N SER A 130 -18.23 21.31 13.92
CA SER A 130 -18.19 22.64 13.33
C SER A 130 -18.46 23.71 14.40
N THR A 131 -17.53 23.93 15.34
CA THR A 131 -17.57 25.10 16.22
C THR A 131 -16.17 25.71 16.31
N LYS A 132 -15.97 26.79 15.56
CA LYS A 132 -14.73 27.56 15.54
C LYS A 132 -14.44 28.08 16.96
N THR A 133 -13.48 27.47 17.64
CA THR A 133 -12.88 28.01 18.87
C THR A 133 -11.49 28.57 18.56
N LEU A 134 -10.97 29.46 19.42
CA LEU A 134 -9.76 30.29 19.25
C LEU A 134 -8.45 29.58 18.80
N TRP A 135 -8.41 28.24 18.77
CA TRP A 135 -7.30 27.39 18.30
C TRP A 135 -7.39 26.98 16.82
N ASN A 136 -8.42 27.43 16.10
CA ASN A 136 -8.87 26.92 14.81
C ASN A 136 -8.37 27.75 13.59
N THR A 137 -7.21 28.40 13.70
CA THR A 137 -6.63 29.27 12.65
C THR A 137 -5.47 28.63 11.87
N VAL A 138 -5.02 27.44 12.26
CA VAL A 138 -3.96 26.73 11.54
C VAL A 138 -4.59 25.67 10.65
N ASP A 139 -4.32 25.71 9.35
CA ASP A 139 -4.68 24.65 8.40
C ASP A 139 -3.93 23.36 8.78
N ILE A 140 -4.49 22.55 9.69
CA ILE A 140 -3.93 21.25 10.15
C ILE A 140 -3.76 20.27 8.97
N GLY A 141 -4.51 20.48 7.88
CA GLY A 141 -4.39 19.69 6.66
C GLY A 141 -2.97 19.74 6.07
N LEU A 142 -2.33 20.90 6.08
CA LEU A 142 -1.03 21.08 5.43
C LEU A 142 0.11 20.29 6.10
N PRO A 143 0.34 20.40 7.43
CA PRO A 143 1.32 19.58 8.11
C PRO A 143 0.97 18.09 8.03
N TYR A 144 -0.31 17.70 8.08
CA TYR A 144 -0.72 16.30 7.90
C TYR A 144 -0.26 15.75 6.54
N PHE A 145 -0.55 16.46 5.44
CA PHE A 145 -0.19 16.01 4.10
C PHE A 145 1.32 16.01 3.86
N ILE A 146 2.05 16.99 4.40
CA ILE A 146 3.52 17.03 4.30
C ILE A 146 4.13 15.84 5.05
N ILE A 147 3.75 15.63 6.31
CA ILE A 147 4.32 14.55 7.13
C ILE A 147 3.95 13.18 6.55
N SER A 148 2.70 13.00 6.09
CA SER A 148 2.26 11.75 5.46
C SER A 148 2.99 11.46 4.15
N SER A 149 3.09 12.45 3.25
CA SER A 149 3.80 12.30 1.98
C SER A 149 5.30 12.06 2.19
N ALA A 150 5.95 12.88 3.03
CA ALA A 150 7.38 12.77 3.31
C ALA A 150 7.72 11.44 3.97
N SER A 151 6.94 11.00 4.97
CA SER A 151 7.16 9.72 5.61
C SER A 151 7.03 8.57 4.61
N ASN A 152 6.00 8.55 3.77
CA ASN A 152 5.82 7.51 2.77
C ASN A 152 6.96 7.47 1.74
N ILE A 153 7.46 8.62 1.30
CA ILE A 153 8.64 8.72 0.42
C ILE A 153 9.90 8.18 1.12
N ILE A 154 10.16 8.58 2.36
CA ILE A 154 11.33 8.12 3.13
C ILE A 154 11.28 6.60 3.33
N VAL A 155 10.12 6.07 3.73
CA VAL A 155 9.92 4.64 3.96
C VAL A 155 10.19 3.85 2.67
N THR A 156 9.58 4.28 1.56
CA THR A 156 9.73 3.60 0.27
C THR A 156 11.15 3.67 -0.25
N ALA A 157 11.85 4.80 -0.09
CA ALA A 157 13.26 4.95 -0.43
C ALA A 157 14.17 4.04 0.42
N LEU A 158 13.93 3.95 1.73
CA LEU A 158 14.68 3.05 2.63
C LEU A 158 14.50 1.57 2.25
N ILE A 159 13.26 1.16 1.98
CA ILE A 159 12.94 -0.21 1.54
C ILE A 159 13.64 -0.51 0.21
N ALA A 160 13.52 0.38 -0.78
CA ALA A 160 14.14 0.22 -2.09
C ALA A 160 15.67 0.12 -1.98
N THR A 161 16.30 1.01 -1.21
CA THR A 161 17.76 1.05 -1.03
C THR A 161 18.27 -0.23 -0.38
N ARG A 162 17.65 -0.69 0.71
CA ARG A 162 18.06 -1.92 1.39
C ARG A 162 17.91 -3.16 0.50
N LEU A 163 16.81 -3.24 -0.26
CA LEU A 163 16.59 -4.31 -1.22
C LEU A 163 17.67 -4.32 -2.32
N LEU A 164 18.08 -3.15 -2.81
CA LEU A 164 19.16 -3.02 -3.79
C LEU A 164 20.53 -3.40 -3.23
N LEU A 165 20.82 -3.06 -1.97
CA LEU A 165 22.06 -3.45 -1.30
C LEU A 165 22.12 -4.96 -1.05
N GLN A 166 21.02 -5.56 -0.59
CA GLN A 166 20.92 -7.01 -0.44
C GLN A 166 21.05 -7.72 -1.80
N ARG A 167 20.45 -7.16 -2.86
CA ARG A 167 20.64 -7.63 -4.24
C ARG A 167 22.11 -7.64 -4.65
N ARG A 168 22.83 -6.54 -4.42
CA ARG A 168 24.27 -6.45 -4.76
C ARG A 168 25.10 -7.52 -4.04
N ARG A 169 24.80 -7.79 -2.77
CA ARG A 169 25.48 -8.83 -1.98
C ARG A 169 25.17 -10.24 -2.47
N ILE A 170 23.91 -10.55 -2.76
CA ILE A 170 23.52 -11.89 -3.24
C ILE A 170 24.09 -12.18 -4.63
N ASN A 171 24.06 -11.19 -5.54
CA ASN A 171 24.64 -11.34 -6.88
C ASN A 171 26.17 -11.53 -6.84
N ALA A 172 26.86 -10.96 -5.85
CA ALA A 172 28.30 -11.17 -5.68
C ALA A 172 28.65 -12.61 -5.24
N ILE A 173 27.71 -13.32 -4.59
CA ILE A 173 27.96 -14.64 -4.00
C ILE A 173 27.42 -15.77 -4.90
N CYS A 174 26.25 -15.61 -5.53
CA CYS A 174 25.59 -16.68 -6.31
C CYS A 174 24.95 -16.18 -7.62
N PRO A 175 25.69 -16.14 -8.74
CA PRO A 175 25.19 -15.62 -10.01
C PRO A 175 24.21 -16.54 -10.78
N GLN A 176 24.22 -17.86 -10.58
CA GLN A 176 23.72 -18.80 -11.61
C GLN A 176 22.25 -19.29 -11.53
N SER A 177 21.48 -19.06 -10.46
CA SER A 177 20.03 -19.42 -10.46
C SER A 177 19.15 -18.70 -9.43
N TYR A 178 19.65 -18.47 -8.21
CA TYR A 178 18.90 -17.76 -7.17
C TYR A 178 18.77 -16.24 -7.43
N GLY A 179 19.71 -15.67 -8.19
CA GLY A 179 19.70 -14.26 -8.58
C GLY A 179 18.45 -13.86 -9.36
N ARG A 180 17.97 -14.67 -10.32
CA ARG A 180 16.86 -14.31 -11.23
C ARG A 180 15.49 -14.17 -10.54
N VAL A 181 15.27 -14.97 -9.49
CA VAL A 181 14.02 -14.93 -8.69
C VAL A 181 14.03 -13.72 -7.75
N TYR A 182 15.17 -13.45 -7.12
CA TYR A 182 15.36 -12.24 -6.32
C TYR A 182 15.30 -10.97 -7.18
N LEU A 183 15.83 -11.02 -8.41
CA LEU A 183 15.77 -9.95 -9.42
C LEU A 183 14.32 -9.58 -9.74
N THR A 184 13.47 -10.58 -10.02
CA THR A 184 12.06 -10.32 -10.38
C THR A 184 11.24 -9.80 -9.20
N ALA A 185 11.51 -10.29 -7.98
CA ALA A 185 10.79 -9.87 -6.78
C ALA A 185 11.19 -8.45 -6.33
N SER A 186 12.49 -8.16 -6.30
CA SER A 186 12.99 -6.82 -5.91
C SER A 186 12.62 -5.75 -6.94
N ALA A 187 12.72 -6.06 -8.24
CA ALA A 187 12.38 -5.10 -9.30
C ALA A 187 10.94 -4.59 -9.20
N VAL A 188 9.98 -5.47 -8.94
CA VAL A 188 8.56 -5.06 -8.86
C VAL A 188 8.24 -4.32 -7.56
N LEU A 189 8.93 -4.65 -6.47
CA LEU A 189 8.83 -3.86 -5.24
C LEU A 189 9.35 -2.44 -5.48
N ILE A 190 10.49 -2.31 -6.17
CA ILE A 190 11.07 -1.01 -6.54
C ILE A 190 10.11 -0.25 -7.48
N GLU A 191 9.52 -0.91 -8.47
CA GLU A 191 8.53 -0.30 -9.38
C GLU A 191 7.32 0.22 -8.60
N SER A 192 6.79 -0.56 -7.66
CA SER A 192 5.65 -0.17 -6.82
C SER A 192 6.00 0.99 -5.86
N CYS A 193 7.23 1.00 -5.33
CA CYS A 193 7.74 2.08 -4.49
C CYS A 193 7.94 3.37 -5.30
N ALA A 194 8.47 3.27 -6.52
CA ALA A 194 8.67 4.41 -7.41
C ALA A 194 7.34 5.05 -7.81
N LEU A 195 6.33 4.24 -8.15
CA LEU A 195 4.97 4.74 -8.44
C LEU A 195 4.41 5.56 -7.28
N ASN A 196 4.55 5.06 -6.05
CA ASN A 196 4.04 5.76 -4.87
C ASN A 196 4.81 7.06 -4.57
N ALA A 197 6.14 7.06 -4.77
CA ALA A 197 6.97 8.25 -4.58
C ALA A 197 6.64 9.35 -5.60
N ILE A 198 6.48 8.99 -6.88
CA ILE A 198 6.13 9.93 -7.96
C ILE A 198 4.78 10.60 -7.67
N VAL A 199 3.76 9.82 -7.30
CA VAL A 199 2.43 10.38 -7.07
C VAL A 199 2.37 11.21 -5.80
N SER A 200 3.08 10.81 -4.74
CA SER A 200 3.23 11.59 -3.52
C SER A 200 3.91 12.95 -3.78
N ALA A 201 4.96 12.98 -4.61
CA ALA A 201 5.64 14.22 -5.01
C ALA A 201 4.75 15.10 -5.89
N SER A 202 4.05 14.51 -6.86
CA SER A 202 3.11 15.22 -7.73
C SER A 202 1.93 15.83 -6.97
N PHE A 203 1.57 15.30 -5.80
CA PHE A 203 0.58 15.89 -4.91
C PHE A 203 1.16 17.02 -4.05
N LEU A 204 2.36 16.82 -3.50
CA LEU A 204 2.99 17.74 -2.56
C LEU A 204 3.30 19.11 -3.20
N ILE A 205 3.76 19.11 -4.46
CA ILE A 205 4.17 20.34 -5.16
C ILE A 205 2.96 21.29 -5.38
N PRO A 206 1.84 20.88 -6.01
CA PRO A 206 0.70 21.77 -6.21
C PRO A 206 0.03 22.18 -4.90
N TYR A 207 0.05 21.31 -3.89
CA TYR A 207 -0.53 21.60 -2.59
C TYR A 207 0.28 22.68 -1.84
N GLY A 208 1.62 22.62 -1.89
CA GLY A 208 2.48 23.66 -1.32
C GLY A 208 2.34 25.03 -2.00
N ILE A 209 1.97 25.05 -3.28
CA ILE A 209 1.71 26.28 -4.06
C ILE A 209 0.28 26.83 -3.82
N GLY A 210 -0.57 26.08 -3.11
CA GLY A 210 -1.98 26.47 -2.91
C GLY A 210 -2.83 26.36 -4.18
N ASN A 211 -2.39 25.58 -5.17
CA ASN A 211 -3.10 25.43 -6.43
C ASN A 211 -4.30 24.47 -6.27
N SER A 212 -5.43 24.81 -6.90
CA SER A 212 -6.64 24.00 -6.94
C SER A 212 -6.44 22.62 -7.60
N LEU A 213 -5.35 22.44 -8.37
CA LEU A 213 -4.95 21.12 -8.89
C LEU A 213 -4.75 20.08 -7.79
N SER A 214 -4.36 20.50 -6.58
CA SER A 214 -4.15 19.61 -5.43
C SER A 214 -5.38 18.75 -5.09
N TYR A 215 -6.59 19.27 -5.27
CA TYR A 215 -7.85 18.54 -5.02
C TYR A 215 -8.10 17.40 -6.00
N LEU A 216 -7.59 17.51 -7.23
CA LEU A 216 -7.67 16.41 -8.20
C LEU A 216 -6.61 15.36 -7.88
N VAL A 217 -5.37 15.81 -7.63
CA VAL A 217 -4.23 14.92 -7.39
C VAL A 217 -4.39 14.14 -6.09
N VAL A 218 -4.96 14.71 -5.02
CA VAL A 218 -5.20 13.99 -3.75
C VAL A 218 -6.08 12.75 -3.95
N SER A 219 -7.06 12.83 -4.86
CA SER A 219 -7.95 11.69 -5.14
C SER A 219 -7.24 10.60 -5.92
N MET A 220 -6.34 10.98 -6.83
CA MET A 220 -5.48 10.03 -7.55
C MET A 220 -4.48 9.38 -6.59
N TRP A 221 -3.91 10.14 -5.66
CA TRP A 221 -2.95 9.67 -4.68
C TRP A 221 -3.50 8.52 -3.82
N THR A 222 -4.69 8.69 -3.23
CA THR A 222 -5.34 7.64 -2.43
C THR A 222 -5.59 6.34 -3.23
N GLN A 223 -5.96 6.46 -4.51
CA GLN A 223 -6.15 5.29 -5.38
C GLN A 223 -4.84 4.58 -5.73
N VAL A 224 -3.80 5.34 -6.08
CA VAL A 224 -2.49 4.79 -6.45
C VAL A 224 -1.84 4.09 -5.26
N GLN A 225 -1.95 4.66 -4.06
CA GLN A 225 -1.43 4.08 -2.83
C GLN A 225 -2.03 2.69 -2.56
N PHE A 226 -3.34 2.52 -2.79
CA PHE A 226 -3.98 1.20 -2.71
C PHE A 226 -3.51 0.23 -3.81
N ILE A 227 -3.35 0.71 -5.05
CA ILE A 227 -2.87 -0.13 -6.17
C ILE A 227 -1.45 -0.63 -5.90
N ALA A 228 -0.55 0.24 -5.44
CA ALA A 228 0.81 -0.12 -5.04
C ALA A 228 0.80 -1.19 -3.94
N SER A 229 -0.10 -1.05 -2.96
CA SER A 229 -0.30 -2.05 -1.91
C SER A 229 -0.78 -3.40 -2.46
N CYS A 230 -1.72 -3.41 -3.41
CA CYS A 230 -2.17 -4.62 -4.10
C CYS A 230 -1.05 -5.31 -4.88
N LEU A 231 -0.24 -4.55 -5.63
CA LEU A 231 0.85 -5.07 -6.46
C LEU A 231 1.90 -5.80 -5.61
N VAL A 232 2.23 -5.25 -4.45
CA VAL A 232 3.17 -5.88 -3.54
C VAL A 232 2.59 -7.17 -2.94
N ILE A 233 1.33 -7.17 -2.47
CA ILE A 233 0.68 -8.39 -1.96
C ILE A 233 0.64 -9.49 -3.03
N TYR A 234 0.27 -9.12 -4.26
CA TYR A 234 0.27 -10.01 -5.42
C TYR A 234 1.62 -10.69 -5.64
N ARG A 235 2.71 -9.94 -5.51
CA ARG A 235 4.06 -10.47 -5.74
C ARG A 235 4.54 -11.36 -4.60
N ILE A 236 4.22 -11.01 -3.35
CA ILE A 236 4.50 -11.88 -2.20
C ILE A 236 3.78 -13.22 -2.38
N ALA A 237 2.50 -13.18 -2.77
CA ALA A 237 1.74 -14.36 -3.11
C ALA A 237 2.41 -15.15 -4.25
N LYS A 238 2.70 -14.52 -5.40
CA LYS A 238 3.34 -15.21 -6.53
C LYS A 238 4.70 -15.85 -6.18
N LYS A 239 5.51 -15.20 -5.34
CA LYS A 239 6.79 -15.76 -4.84
C LYS A 239 6.57 -17.02 -4.02
N GLN A 240 5.61 -17.01 -3.09
CA GLN A 240 5.27 -18.19 -2.29
C GLN A 240 4.78 -19.36 -3.16
N ALA A 241 3.98 -19.07 -4.20
CA ALA A 241 3.52 -20.09 -5.14
C ALA A 241 4.67 -20.72 -5.94
N TRP A 242 5.64 -19.92 -6.39
CA TRP A 242 6.79 -20.42 -7.13
C TRP A 242 7.75 -21.23 -6.25
N SER A 243 8.06 -20.73 -5.04
CA SER A 243 8.91 -21.46 -4.08
C SER A 243 8.36 -22.85 -3.79
N ARG A 244 7.03 -22.96 -3.68
CA ARG A 244 6.35 -24.24 -3.50
C ARG A 244 6.50 -25.17 -4.69
N ARG A 245 6.29 -24.68 -5.91
CA ARG A 245 6.45 -25.49 -7.13
C ARG A 245 7.86 -26.07 -7.21
N LEU A 246 8.87 -25.30 -6.81
CA LEU A 246 10.24 -25.79 -6.74
C LEU A 246 10.40 -26.88 -5.67
N THR A 247 9.86 -26.69 -4.46
CA THR A 247 9.91 -27.71 -3.39
C THR A 247 9.19 -28.99 -3.78
N GLU A 248 8.01 -28.91 -4.43
CA GLU A 248 7.26 -30.07 -4.92
C GLU A 248 7.99 -30.81 -6.04
N GLN A 249 8.64 -30.08 -6.96
CA GLN A 249 9.48 -30.66 -8.01
C GLN A 249 10.73 -31.34 -7.45
N LEU A 250 11.33 -30.77 -6.41
CA LEU A 250 12.47 -31.37 -5.72
C LEU A 250 12.08 -32.61 -4.92
N SER A 251 10.92 -32.61 -4.24
CA SER A 251 10.45 -33.80 -3.51
C SER A 251 10.06 -34.93 -4.45
N THR A 252 9.39 -34.64 -5.58
CA THR A 252 9.07 -35.66 -6.59
C THR A 252 10.31 -36.20 -7.29
N ARG A 253 11.33 -35.37 -7.56
CA ARG A 253 12.63 -35.85 -8.06
C ARG A 253 13.38 -36.71 -7.05
N ALA A 254 13.39 -36.34 -5.77
CA ALA A 254 14.03 -37.14 -4.72
C ALA A 254 13.34 -38.51 -4.59
N VAL A 255 12.00 -38.55 -4.58
CA VAL A 255 11.23 -39.80 -4.56
C VAL A 255 11.51 -40.66 -5.79
N ASN A 256 11.65 -40.07 -6.99
CA ASN A 256 12.00 -40.83 -8.19
C ASN A 256 13.42 -41.42 -8.14
N VAL A 257 14.36 -40.78 -7.44
CA VAL A 257 15.71 -41.32 -7.27
C VAL A 257 15.68 -42.50 -6.28
N ASP A 258 14.94 -42.38 -5.18
CA ASP A 258 14.79 -43.46 -4.21
C ASP A 258 14.08 -44.69 -4.82
N THR A 259 13.04 -44.49 -5.66
CA THR A 259 12.37 -45.62 -6.34
C THR A 259 13.24 -46.30 -7.38
N ILE A 260 14.10 -45.55 -8.09
CA ILE A 260 15.08 -46.14 -9.02
C ILE A 260 16.09 -47.00 -8.24
N ILE A 261 16.62 -46.49 -7.12
CA ILE A 261 17.57 -47.23 -6.29
C ILE A 261 16.92 -48.48 -5.68
N THR A 262 15.68 -48.41 -5.20
CA THR A 262 14.99 -49.63 -4.70
C THR A 262 14.69 -50.64 -5.80
N SER A 263 14.40 -50.19 -7.02
CA SER A 263 14.16 -51.10 -8.16
C SER A 263 15.44 -51.76 -8.68
N GLU A 264 16.60 -51.10 -8.59
CA GLU A 264 17.89 -51.73 -8.93
C GLU A 264 18.33 -52.74 -7.86
N VAL A 265 18.00 -52.50 -6.58
CA VAL A 265 18.29 -53.45 -5.49
C VAL A 265 17.41 -54.70 -5.56
N GLU A 266 16.15 -54.61 -6.02
CA GLU A 266 15.26 -55.76 -6.24
C GLU A 266 15.62 -56.60 -7.47
N VAL A 267 16.36 -56.06 -8.44
CA VAL A 267 16.80 -56.79 -9.65
C VAL A 267 18.14 -57.52 -9.41
N ILE A 268 18.85 -57.19 -8.32
CA ILE A 268 20.15 -57.77 -7.94
C ILE A 268 20.00 -58.81 -6.80
N ALA A 269 18.83 -58.92 -6.17
CA ALA A 269 18.49 -59.93 -5.17
C ALA A 269 17.78 -61.15 -5.79
#